data_AF-A0A4U0Y7F8-F1
#
_entry.id   AF-A0A4U0Y7F8-F1
#
_cell.length_a   1.000
_cell.length_b   1.000
_cell.length_c   1.000
_cell.angle_alpha   90.00
_cell.angle_beta   90.00
_cell.angle_gamma   90.00
#
_symmetry.space_group_name_H-M   'P 1'
#
loop_
_entity.id
_entity.type
_entity.pdbx_description
1 polymer ?
#
loop_
_entity_poly.entity_id
_entity_poly.type
_entity_poly.pdbx_seq_one_letter_code
_entity_poly.pdbx_strand_id
1 'polypeptide(L)'
;MRPVLYTLASLAGHALAAGLVRRIPQQFSYAAFGDSFSAGIGAGEFFTGSADNQDNACARMKDSYPNQIVEARSLKGNAPHFDFLACSGDVLDDIDGQVSKLLGNLVDVASVSISGNESNFGNVVRDSQPLFYYKFNLNLNLNLLSRGGDHVE
;
A
#
# COMPACT_ATOMS: atom_id res chain seq x y z
N MET A 1 22.74 55.36 70.97
CA MET A 1 23.42 54.66 69.84
C MET A 1 22.73 53.31 69.66
N ARG A 2 22.01 53.11 68.55
CA ARG A 2 21.45 51.80 68.13
C ARG A 2 21.87 51.62 66.67
N PRO A 3 22.50 50.49 66.28
CA PRO A 3 23.02 50.34 64.93
C PRO A 3 21.90 50.04 63.94
N VAL A 4 22.02 50.63 62.75
CA VAL A 4 21.20 50.35 61.57
C VAL A 4 21.72 49.05 60.94
N LEU A 5 20.88 48.03 60.87
CA LEU A 5 21.19 46.76 60.20
C LEU A 5 20.56 46.80 58.80
N TYR A 6 21.38 46.89 57.76
CA TYR A 6 20.93 46.80 56.36
C TYR A 6 20.77 45.33 55.98
N THR A 7 19.55 44.90 55.70
CA THR A 7 19.25 43.57 55.17
C THR A 7 19.44 43.56 53.66
N LEU A 8 20.41 42.77 53.18
CA LEU A 8 20.59 42.51 51.76
C LEU A 8 19.47 41.58 51.26
N ALA A 9 18.70 42.04 50.29
CA ALA A 9 17.67 41.24 49.63
C ALA A 9 18.33 40.14 48.76
N SER A 10 18.04 38.88 49.07
CA SER A 10 18.43 37.73 48.25
C SER A 10 17.59 37.70 46.97
N LEU A 11 18.22 37.79 45.80
CA LEU A 11 17.58 37.49 44.53
C LEU A 11 17.39 35.96 44.42
N ALA A 12 16.20 35.49 44.78
CA ALA A 12 15.77 34.14 44.41
C ALA A 12 15.54 34.10 42.89
N GLY A 13 16.52 33.56 42.17
CA GLY A 13 16.43 33.27 40.75
C GLY A 13 15.26 32.33 40.47
N HIS A 14 14.34 32.77 39.60
CA HIS A 14 13.23 31.96 39.14
C HIS A 14 13.78 30.89 38.19
N ALA A 15 13.85 29.64 38.66
CA ALA A 15 14.10 28.50 37.79
C ALA A 15 12.86 28.30 36.90
N LEU A 16 12.93 28.73 35.65
CA LEU A 16 12.00 28.32 34.61
C LEU A 16 12.17 26.82 34.38
N ALA A 17 11.28 26.02 34.95
CA ALA A 17 11.12 24.64 34.55
C ALA A 17 10.55 24.62 33.12
N ALA A 18 11.44 24.56 32.12
CA ALA A 18 11.06 24.24 30.76
C ALA A 18 10.52 22.81 30.74
N GLY A 19 9.21 22.65 30.87
CA GLY A 19 8.55 21.37 30.71
C GLY A 19 8.81 20.86 29.29
N LEU A 20 9.59 19.79 29.16
CA LEU A 20 9.69 19.03 27.94
C LEU A 20 8.32 18.44 27.64
N VAL A 21 7.53 19.12 26.81
CA VAL A 21 6.35 18.53 26.17
C VAL A 21 6.88 17.47 25.22
N ARG A 22 6.96 16.24 25.70
CA ARG A 22 7.27 15.07 24.88
C ARG A 22 6.09 14.89 23.93
N ARG A 23 6.23 15.30 22.68
CA ARG A 23 5.27 14.92 21.63
C ARG A 23 5.36 13.40 21.52
N ILE A 24 4.33 12.70 22.01
CA ILE A 24 4.12 11.31 21.65
C ILE A 24 3.84 11.36 20.14
N PRO A 25 4.66 10.72 19.28
CA PRO A 25 4.31 10.62 17.88
C PRO A 25 2.92 9.97 17.82
N GLN A 26 1.93 10.70 17.31
CA GLN A 26 0.64 10.11 16.98
C GLN A 26 0.95 9.03 15.95
N GLN A 27 0.70 7.77 16.31
CA GLN A 27 1.00 6.65 15.44
C GLN A 27 -0.01 6.65 14.30
N PHE A 28 0.43 7.15 13.15
CA PHE A 28 -0.37 7.22 11.93
C PHE A 28 -0.73 5.80 11.47
N SER A 29 -2.00 5.56 11.14
CA SER A 29 -2.48 4.25 10.70
C SER A 29 -2.96 4.30 9.25
N TYR A 30 -2.50 3.35 8.43
CA TYR A 30 -2.81 3.24 7.02
C TYR A 30 -3.33 1.83 6.70
N ALA A 31 -4.46 1.74 6.01
CA ALA A 31 -4.97 0.48 5.51
C ALA A 31 -5.06 0.49 3.97
N ALA A 32 -4.65 -0.61 3.35
CA ALA A 32 -4.71 -0.78 1.91
C ALA A 32 -5.66 -1.91 1.54
N PHE A 33 -6.76 -1.54 0.88
CA PHE A 33 -7.79 -2.43 0.39
C PHE A 33 -7.75 -2.54 -1.14
N GLY A 34 -8.51 -3.48 -1.68
CA GLY A 34 -8.79 -3.55 -3.11
C GLY A 34 -8.37 -4.86 -3.77
N ASP A 35 -8.25 -4.79 -5.10
CA ASP A 35 -7.91 -5.90 -5.99
C ASP A 35 -6.40 -6.00 -6.30
N SER A 36 -6.08 -6.63 -7.42
CA SER A 36 -4.72 -6.85 -7.93
C SER A 36 -3.93 -5.57 -8.19
N PHE A 37 -4.58 -4.44 -8.46
CA PHE A 37 -3.90 -3.15 -8.63
C PHE A 37 -3.36 -2.61 -7.30
N SER A 38 -4.09 -2.84 -6.19
CA SER A 38 -3.60 -2.53 -4.84
C SER A 38 -2.64 -3.59 -4.32
N ALA A 39 -2.90 -4.87 -4.55
CA ALA A 39 -1.97 -5.95 -4.20
C ALA A 39 -0.63 -5.81 -4.94
N GLY A 40 -0.64 -5.19 -6.12
CA GLY A 40 0.54 -4.85 -6.90
C GLY A 40 1.10 -6.04 -7.66
N ILE A 41 0.24 -6.91 -8.21
CA ILE A 41 0.70 -8.08 -8.96
C ILE A 41 1.69 -7.68 -10.06
N GLY A 42 2.84 -8.37 -10.12
CA GLY A 42 3.93 -8.04 -11.04
C GLY A 42 4.93 -6.98 -10.55
N ALA A 43 4.71 -6.36 -9.39
CA ALA A 43 5.61 -5.38 -8.79
C ALA A 43 6.69 -6.05 -7.89
N GLY A 44 7.39 -7.05 -8.41
CA GLY A 44 8.54 -7.67 -7.71
C GLY A 44 8.19 -8.87 -6.83
N GLU A 45 8.91 -9.01 -5.72
CA GLU A 45 8.79 -10.15 -4.79
C GLU A 45 7.50 -10.10 -3.99
N PHE A 46 7.03 -11.26 -3.51
CA PHE A 46 5.89 -11.30 -2.59
C PHE A 46 6.21 -10.51 -1.32
N PHE A 47 5.22 -9.72 -0.89
CA PHE A 47 5.23 -9.14 0.44
C PHE A 47 5.22 -10.24 1.50
N THR A 48 5.74 -9.94 2.68
CA THR A 48 5.68 -10.85 3.82
C THR A 48 5.34 -10.04 5.06
N GLY A 49 4.41 -10.57 5.86
CA GLY A 49 4.07 -9.98 7.16
C GLY A 49 2.75 -9.21 7.17
N SER A 50 1.83 -9.49 6.25
CA SER A 50 0.44 -9.08 6.47
C SER A 50 -0.14 -9.80 7.68
N ALA A 51 -1.03 -9.12 8.40
CA ALA A 51 -1.65 -9.66 9.61
C ALA A 51 -2.46 -10.95 9.34
N ASP A 52 -3.07 -11.07 8.16
CA ASP A 52 -3.84 -12.27 7.78
C ASP A 52 -2.98 -13.39 7.18
N ASN A 53 -1.67 -13.18 6.98
CA ASN A 53 -0.72 -14.13 6.39
C ASN A 53 -1.15 -14.64 5.00
N GLN A 54 -1.95 -13.86 4.25
CA GLN A 54 -2.44 -14.25 2.93
C GLN A 54 -1.62 -13.67 1.78
N ASP A 55 -0.40 -13.19 2.03
CA ASP A 55 0.40 -12.45 1.05
C ASP A 55 0.53 -13.16 -0.31
N ASN A 56 0.88 -14.45 -0.28
CA ASN A 56 1.02 -15.26 -1.50
C ASN A 56 -0.34 -15.53 -2.18
N ALA A 57 -1.37 -15.86 -1.40
CA ALA A 57 -2.71 -16.16 -1.91
C ALA A 57 -3.36 -14.93 -2.54
N CYS A 58 -3.11 -13.76 -1.96
CA CYS A 58 -3.61 -12.47 -2.41
C CYS A 58 -2.71 -11.77 -3.44
N ALA A 59 -1.58 -12.38 -3.80
CA ALA A 59 -0.58 -11.81 -4.70
C ALA A 59 -0.11 -10.40 -4.29
N ARG A 60 0.06 -10.18 -2.98
CA ARG A 60 0.58 -8.92 -2.44
C ARG A 60 2.08 -8.86 -2.69
N MET A 61 2.53 -7.79 -3.34
CA MET A 61 3.93 -7.61 -3.71
C MET A 61 4.61 -6.54 -2.86
N LYS A 62 5.91 -6.72 -2.65
CA LYS A 62 6.78 -5.82 -1.90
C LYS A 62 6.86 -4.45 -2.56
N ASP A 63 6.93 -4.35 -3.89
CA ASP A 63 6.99 -3.04 -4.56
C ASP A 63 5.60 -2.53 -4.98
N SER A 64 4.52 -3.03 -4.35
CA SER A 64 3.17 -2.50 -4.54
C SER A 64 3.06 -1.03 -4.08
N TYR A 65 2.19 -0.25 -4.72
CA TYR A 65 2.05 1.18 -4.35
C TYR A 65 1.72 1.40 -2.87
N PRO A 66 0.90 0.56 -2.18
CA PRO A 66 0.66 0.73 -0.76
C PRO A 66 1.92 0.56 0.08
N ASN A 67 2.74 -0.46 -0.22
CA ASN A 67 3.98 -0.68 0.53
C ASN A 67 5.01 0.44 0.24
N GLN A 68 5.09 0.94 -1.00
CA GLN A 68 5.96 2.08 -1.34
C GLN A 68 5.59 3.35 -0.54
N ILE A 69 4.29 3.60 -0.28
CA ILE A 69 3.84 4.71 0.58
C ILE A 69 4.35 4.53 2.01
N VAL A 70 4.27 3.31 2.55
CA VAL A 70 4.71 2.96 3.92
C VAL A 70 6.23 3.11 4.03
N GLU A 71 6.98 2.58 3.08
CA GLU A 71 8.45 2.69 3.03
C GLU A 71 8.88 4.16 2.95
N ALA A 72 8.27 4.95 2.05
CA ALA A 72 8.57 6.37 1.91
C ALA A 72 8.28 7.18 3.19
N ARG A 73 7.23 6.82 3.94
CA ARG A 73 6.93 7.43 5.25
C ARG A 73 7.88 6.98 6.35
N SER A 74 8.27 5.71 6.34
CA SER A 74 9.20 5.12 7.30
C SER A 74 10.59 5.76 7.19
N LEU A 75 11.06 6.03 5.97
CA LEU A 75 12.30 6.77 5.71
C LEU A 75 12.29 8.20 6.28
N LYS A 76 11.11 8.78 6.51
CA LYS A 76 10.93 10.12 7.13
C LYS A 76 10.74 10.05 8.65
N GLY A 77 10.93 8.88 9.27
CA GLY A 77 10.76 8.67 10.71
C GLY A 77 9.30 8.55 11.17
N ASN A 78 8.35 8.42 10.23
CA ASN A 78 6.91 8.37 10.49
C ASN A 78 6.29 7.06 9.99
N ALA A 79 6.88 5.93 10.41
CA ALA A 79 6.40 4.61 10.01
C ALA A 79 4.96 4.38 10.51
N PRO A 80 3.98 4.13 9.62
CA PRO A 80 2.62 3.87 10.04
C PRO A 80 2.43 2.49 10.65
N HIS A 81 1.36 2.33 11.44
CA HIS A 81 0.71 1.02 11.53
C HIS A 81 0.09 0.71 10.16
N PHE A 82 0.45 -0.42 9.55
CA PHE A 82 0.04 -0.74 8.19
C PHE A 82 -0.75 -2.05 8.13
N ASP A 83 -2.00 -1.94 7.69
CA ASP A 83 -2.88 -3.09 7.40
C ASP A 83 -2.95 -3.32 5.89
N PHE A 84 -2.21 -4.30 5.39
CA PHE A 84 -2.21 -4.65 3.96
C PHE A 84 -3.22 -5.77 3.68
N LEU A 85 -4.40 -5.40 3.17
CA LEU A 85 -5.55 -6.29 3.06
C LEU A 85 -6.05 -6.52 1.63
N ALA A 86 -5.54 -5.76 0.65
CA ALA A 86 -5.85 -5.94 -0.77
C ALA A 86 -5.58 -7.39 -1.25
N CYS A 87 -6.42 -7.91 -2.13
CA CYS A 87 -6.32 -9.28 -2.61
C CYS A 87 -6.63 -9.38 -4.10
N SER A 88 -5.72 -10.00 -4.85
CA SER A 88 -5.90 -10.18 -6.29
C SER A 88 -7.13 -11.04 -6.58
N GLY A 89 -8.03 -10.52 -7.43
CA GLY A 89 -9.26 -11.20 -7.84
C GLY A 89 -10.50 -10.72 -7.09
N ASP A 90 -10.33 -10.00 -5.98
CA ASP A 90 -11.46 -9.47 -5.21
C ASP A 90 -12.32 -8.51 -6.04
N VAL A 91 -13.62 -8.59 -5.81
CA VAL A 91 -14.65 -7.70 -6.34
C VAL A 91 -15.16 -6.75 -5.24
N LEU A 92 -16.05 -5.83 -5.59
CA LEU A 92 -16.59 -4.79 -4.73
C LEU A 92 -17.28 -5.40 -3.51
N ASP A 93 -17.98 -6.52 -3.69
CA ASP A 93 -18.66 -7.25 -2.62
C ASP A 93 -17.67 -7.87 -1.60
N ASP A 94 -16.39 -8.05 -1.97
CA ASP A 94 -15.36 -8.59 -1.07
C ASP A 94 -14.75 -7.52 -0.16
N ILE A 95 -14.97 -6.23 -0.45
CA ILE A 95 -14.42 -5.12 0.35
C ILE A 95 -14.89 -5.19 1.80
N ASP A 96 -16.14 -5.54 2.05
CA ASP A 96 -16.67 -5.71 3.40
C ASP A 96 -15.89 -6.79 4.17
N GLY A 97 -15.51 -7.86 3.48
CA GLY A 97 -14.64 -8.91 4.01
C GLY A 97 -13.25 -8.38 4.35
N GLN A 98 -12.64 -7.55 3.51
CA GLN A 98 -11.36 -6.92 3.83
C GLN A 98 -11.46 -5.96 5.03
N VAL A 99 -12.50 -5.12 5.08
CA VAL A 99 -12.73 -4.18 6.19
C VAL A 99 -12.95 -4.93 7.50
N SER A 100 -13.65 -6.05 7.48
CA SER A 100 -13.89 -6.89 8.67
C SER A 100 -12.61 -7.44 9.31
N LYS A 101 -11.51 -7.53 8.55
CA LYS A 101 -10.19 -7.98 9.03
C LYS A 101 -9.42 -6.88 9.76
N LEU A 102 -9.87 -5.62 9.70
CA LEU A 102 -9.32 -4.58 10.57
C LEU A 102 -9.64 -4.94 12.01
N LEU A 103 -8.62 -5.28 12.80
CA LEU A 103 -8.75 -5.78 14.17
C LEU A 103 -9.18 -4.69 15.20
N GLY A 104 -10.12 -3.82 14.83
CA GLY A 104 -10.62 -2.74 15.67
C GLY A 104 -9.70 -1.52 15.77
N ASN A 105 -8.68 -1.43 14.92
CA ASN A 105 -7.80 -0.26 14.85
C ASN A 105 -8.49 0.92 14.16
N LEU A 106 -8.35 2.10 14.73
CA LEU A 106 -8.69 3.34 14.03
C LEU A 106 -7.70 3.54 12.88
N VAL A 107 -8.22 3.64 11.66
CA VAL A 107 -7.44 3.90 10.45
C VAL A 107 -7.54 5.38 10.12
N ASP A 108 -6.41 6.07 9.96
CA ASP A 108 -6.39 7.50 9.62
C ASP A 108 -6.58 7.72 8.12
N VAL A 109 -6.00 6.83 7.30
CA VAL A 109 -6.08 6.87 5.84
C VAL A 109 -6.28 5.46 5.30
N ALA A 110 -7.16 5.33 4.31
CA ALA A 110 -7.33 4.11 3.54
C ALA A 110 -7.11 4.40 2.05
N SER A 111 -6.53 3.44 1.33
CA SER A 111 -6.54 3.41 -0.14
C SER A 111 -7.36 2.23 -0.63
N VAL A 112 -7.98 2.38 -1.80
CA VAL A 112 -8.74 1.31 -2.44
C VAL A 112 -8.63 1.42 -3.96
N SER A 113 -8.44 0.28 -4.62
CA SER A 113 -8.61 0.09 -6.06
C SER A 113 -9.46 -1.16 -6.22
N ILE A 114 -10.61 -1.05 -6.87
CA ILE A 114 -11.56 -2.16 -7.03
C ILE A 114 -12.38 -1.90 -8.30
N SER A 115 -13.25 -2.83 -8.72
CA SER A 115 -14.11 -2.77 -9.91
C SER A 115 -13.57 -3.42 -11.19
N GLY A 116 -12.28 -3.73 -11.28
CA GLY A 116 -11.69 -4.30 -12.50
C GLY A 116 -12.17 -5.73 -12.80
N ASN A 117 -12.43 -6.52 -11.76
CA ASN A 117 -12.77 -7.94 -11.86
C ASN A 117 -14.26 -8.14 -12.20
N GLU A 118 -15.11 -7.24 -11.73
CA GLU A 118 -16.56 -7.15 -11.96
C GLU A 118 -16.85 -6.85 -13.42
N SER A 119 -16.04 -5.96 -13.99
CA SER A 119 -16.08 -5.63 -15.41
C SER A 119 -15.39 -6.70 -16.27
N ASN A 120 -14.80 -7.73 -15.64
CA ASN A 120 -14.02 -8.77 -16.29
C ASN A 120 -12.92 -8.19 -17.20
N PHE A 121 -12.30 -7.09 -16.76
CA PHE A 121 -11.44 -6.26 -17.60
C PHE A 121 -10.23 -7.04 -18.14
N GLY A 122 -9.70 -7.98 -17.37
CA GLY A 122 -8.63 -8.88 -17.82
C GLY A 122 -9.00 -9.67 -19.08
N ASN A 123 -10.26 -10.11 -19.19
CA ASN A 123 -10.76 -10.78 -20.40
C ASN A 123 -10.87 -9.82 -21.57
N VAL A 124 -11.37 -8.59 -21.36
CA VAL A 124 -11.42 -7.56 -22.40
C VAL A 124 -10.02 -7.30 -22.99
N VAL A 125 -9.01 -7.18 -22.14
CA VAL A 125 -7.61 -7.00 -22.57
C VAL A 125 -7.13 -8.22 -23.35
N ARG A 126 -7.33 -9.44 -22.84
CA ARG A 126 -6.92 -10.69 -23.54
C ARG A 126 -7.60 -10.82 -24.90
N ASP A 127 -8.90 -10.58 -24.97
CA ASP A 127 -9.69 -10.75 -26.18
C ASP A 127 -9.39 -9.65 -27.22
N SER A 128 -8.79 -8.52 -26.79
CA SER A 128 -8.26 -7.48 -27.69
C SER A 128 -6.88 -7.83 -28.31
N GLN A 129 -6.13 -8.77 -27.72
CA GLN A 129 -4.81 -9.21 -28.19
C GLN A 129 -4.79 -9.81 -29.61
N PRO A 130 -5.74 -10.66 -30.05
CA PRO A 130 -5.68 -11.28 -31.38
C PRO A 130 -5.54 -10.27 -32.52
N LEU A 131 -6.09 -9.05 -32.40
CA LEU A 131 -5.94 -8.00 -33.41
C LEU A 131 -4.54 -7.35 -33.39
N PHE A 132 -3.91 -7.22 -32.22
CA PHE A 132 -2.54 -6.67 -32.10
C PHE A 132 -1.48 -7.65 -32.60
N TYR A 133 -1.63 -8.94 -32.27
CA TYR A 133 -0.66 -9.97 -32.65
C TYR A 133 -0.67 -10.24 -34.18
N TYR A 134 -1.85 -10.23 -34.81
CA TYR A 134 -1.96 -10.35 -36.27
C TYR A 134 -1.35 -9.15 -37.00
N LYS A 135 -1.46 -7.93 -36.46
CA LYS A 135 -0.94 -6.70 -37.09
C LYS A 135 0.60 -6.61 -37.06
N PHE A 136 1.25 -7.29 -36.09
CA PHE A 136 2.72 -7.42 -36.06
C PHE A 136 3.25 -8.49 -37.02
N ASN A 137 2.48 -9.55 -37.30
CA ASN A 137 2.90 -10.63 -38.22
C ASN A 137 2.65 -10.31 -39.71
N LEU A 138 1.81 -9.33 -40.05
CA LEU A 138 1.55 -8.94 -41.44
C LEU A 138 2.63 -8.05 -42.09
N ASN A 139 3.75 -7.80 -41.41
CA ASN A 139 4.94 -7.11 -41.97
C ASN A 139 6.13 -8.05 -42.25
N LEU A 140 5.96 -9.38 -42.14
CA LEU A 140 6.91 -10.35 -42.65
C LEU A 140 6.39 -10.89 -43.99
N ASN A 141 7.21 -10.69 -45.02
CA ASN A 141 6.87 -10.88 -46.43
C ASN A 141 6.12 -12.19 -46.71
N LEU A 142 4.94 -12.01 -47.27
CA LEU A 142 4.03 -13.01 -47.81
C LEU A 142 4.67 -13.65 -49.05
N ASN A 143 5.47 -14.70 -48.91
CA ASN A 143 5.82 -15.66 -49.96
C ASN A 143 6.70 -16.75 -49.38
N LEU A 144 6.09 -17.86 -48.94
CA LEU A 144 6.53 -19.24 -49.19
C LEU A 144 5.83 -20.21 -48.22
N LEU A 145 5.21 -21.23 -48.83
CA LEU A 145 4.75 -22.50 -48.25
C LEU A 145 3.34 -22.53 -47.64
N SER A 146 2.37 -22.50 -48.56
CA SER A 146 1.32 -23.51 -48.61
C SER A 146 1.92 -24.91 -48.38
N ARG A 147 1.47 -25.63 -47.34
CA ARG A 147 1.08 -27.07 -47.37
C ARG A 147 0.90 -27.65 -45.96
N GLY A 148 -0.35 -27.98 -45.65
CA GLY A 148 -0.76 -29.27 -45.08
C GLY A 148 -0.57 -29.51 -43.59
N GLY A 149 -1.64 -29.97 -42.93
CA GLY A 149 -1.53 -30.71 -41.67
C GLY A 149 -2.76 -30.58 -40.78
N ASP A 150 -3.73 -31.46 -40.98
CA ASP A 150 -4.82 -31.77 -40.06
C ASP A 150 -4.34 -32.34 -38.71
N HIS A 151 -5.26 -32.30 -37.73
CA HIS A 151 -5.39 -33.12 -36.49
C HIS A 151 -4.76 -32.61 -35.18
N VAL A 152 -5.61 -32.40 -34.14
CA VAL A 152 -5.78 -33.21 -32.89
C VAL A 152 -4.57 -33.02 -31.95
N GLU A 153 -4.67 -32.45 -30.74
CA GLU A 153 -5.52 -32.76 -29.58
C GLU A 153 -5.61 -31.52 -28.65
#